data_AF-A0A1Y3CA91-F1
#
_entry.id   AF-A0A1Y3CA91-F1
#
_cell.length_a   1.000
_cell.length_b   1.000
_cell.length_c   1.000
_cell.angle_alpha   90.00
_cell.angle_beta   90.00
_cell.angle_gamma   90.00
#
_symmetry.space_group_name_H-M   'P 1'
#
loop_
_entity.id
_entity.type
_entity.pdbx_description
1 polymer ?
#
loop_
_entity_poly.entity_id
_entity_poly.type
_entity_poly.pdbx_seq_one_letter_code
_entity_poly.pdbx_strand_id
1 'polypeptide(L)' 'MQELQALIQGKIPPQAINIDQLIVLAERHPKPMSAEYKLLELAINIVLASYLEKAQTHL' A
#
# COMPACT_ATOMS: atom_id res chain seq x y z
N MET A 1 -7.30 -2.99 -6.42
CA MET A 1 -8.17 -3.19 -5.23
C MET A 1 -8.06 -4.60 -4.65
N GLN A 2 -8.30 -5.68 -5.40
CA GLN A 2 -8.14 -7.05 -4.89
C GLN A 2 -6.72 -7.34 -4.37
N GLU A 3 -5.71 -6.92 -5.12
CA GLU A 3 -4.31 -7.04 -4.74
C GLU A 3 -4.00 -6.33 -3.41
N LEU A 4 -4.55 -5.13 -3.20
CA LEU A 4 -4.41 -4.39 -1.95
C LEU A 4 -5.09 -5.11 -0.77
N GLN A 5 -6.24 -5.76 -1.00
CA GLN A 5 -6.87 -6.61 0.01
C GLN A 5 -6.00 -7.83 0.32
N ALA A 6 -5.39 -8.45 -0.69
CA ALA A 6 -4.47 -9.57 -0.48
C ALA A 6 -3.25 -9.14 0.35
N LEU A 7 -2.70 -7.94 0.10
CA LEU A 7 -1.65 -7.36 0.93
C LEU A 7 -2.11 -7.18 2.39
N ILE A 8 -3.25 -6.52 2.60
CA ILE A 8 -3.78 -6.24 3.94
C ILE A 8 -4.06 -7.54 4.72
N GLN A 9 -4.45 -8.60 4.01
CA GLN A 9 -4.66 -9.93 4.59
C GLN A 9 -3.36 -10.75 4.75
N GLY A 10 -2.19 -10.18 4.41
CA GLY A 10 -0.90 -10.86 4.51
C GLY A 10 -0.69 -11.99 3.51
N LYS A 11 -1.51 -12.07 2.45
CA LYS A 11 -1.43 -13.12 1.42
C LYS A 11 -0.30 -12.89 0.44
N ILE A 12 0.12 -11.63 0.27
CA ILE A 12 1.27 -11.24 -0.54
C ILE A 12 2.18 -10.32 0.27
N PRO A 13 3.50 -10.36 0.04
CA PRO A 13 4.42 -9.50 0.75
C PRO A 13 4.28 -8.04 0.28
N PRO A 14 4.61 -7.04 1.12
CA PRO A 14 4.53 -5.62 0.76
C PRO A 14 5.34 -5.26 -0.50
N GLN A 15 6.49 -5.90 -0.70
CA GLN A 15 7.38 -5.65 -1.86
C GLN A 15 6.83 -6.18 -3.18
N ALA A 16 5.74 -6.97 -3.17
CA ALA A 16 5.07 -7.39 -4.39
C ALA A 16 4.20 -6.27 -4.99
N ILE A 17 3.87 -5.23 -4.21
CA ILE A 17 3.05 -4.12 -4.69
C ILE A 17 3.89 -3.12 -5.46
N ASN A 18 3.41 -2.75 -6.66
CA ASN A 18 4.00 -1.67 -7.45
C ASN A 18 3.60 -0.29 -6.86
N ILE A 19 4.60 0.49 -6.43
CA ILE A 19 4.39 1.82 -5.83
C ILE A 19 3.82 2.83 -6.85
N ASP A 20 4.27 2.82 -8.10
CA ASP A 20 3.76 3.74 -9.13
C ASP A 20 2.25 3.52 -9.35
N GLN A 21 1.82 2.25 -9.30
CA GLN A 21 0.42 1.89 -9.40
C GLN A 21 -0.39 2.35 -8.18
N LEU A 22 0.18 2.33 -6.97
CA LEU A 22 -0.46 2.88 -5.77
C LEU A 22 -0.71 4.38 -5.90
N ILE A 23 0.26 5.13 -6.43
CA ILE A 23 0.15 6.58 -6.65
C ILE A 23 -1.00 6.86 -7.62
N VAL A 24 -1.02 6.19 -8.77
CA VAL A 24 -2.10 6.35 -9.77
C VAL A 24 -3.47 5.98 -9.19
N LEU A 25 -3.56 4.96 -8.35
CA LEU A 25 -4.82 4.58 -7.70
C LEU A 25 -5.27 5.63 -6.67
N ALA A 26 -4.35 6.20 -5.89
CA ALA A 26 -4.66 7.27 -4.94
C ALA A 26 -5.22 8.51 -5.64
N GLU A 27 -4.63 8.90 -6.78
CA GLU A 27 -5.13 10.00 -7.62
C GLU A 27 -6.54 9.74 -8.17
N ARG A 28 -6.86 8.49 -8.52
CA ARG A 28 -8.18 8.09 -9.03
C ARG A 28 -9.26 8.00 -7.96
N HIS A 29 -8.87 7.81 -6.69
CA HIS A 29 -9.79 7.66 -5.57
C HIS A 29 -9.61 8.77 -4.52
N PRO A 30 -9.71 10.06 -4.85
CA PRO A 30 -9.23 11.15 -3.99
C PRO A 30 -10.10 11.45 -2.76
N LYS A 31 -11.19 10.70 -2.53
CA LYS A 31 -12.18 10.99 -1.48
C LYS A 31 -11.76 10.31 -0.16
N PRO A 32 -11.29 11.05 0.87
CA PRO A 32 -10.70 10.43 2.06
C PRO A 32 -11.68 9.56 2.87
N MET A 33 -12.97 9.90 2.81
CA MET A 33 -14.02 9.18 3.53
C MET A 33 -14.51 7.92 2.79
N SER A 34 -14.06 7.69 1.55
CA SER A 34 -14.44 6.50 0.78
C SER A 34 -13.76 5.24 1.32
N ALA A 35 -14.44 4.10 1.15
CA ALA A 35 -13.87 2.81 1.54
C ALA A 35 -12.62 2.49 0.72
N GLU A 36 -12.61 2.89 -0.55
CA GLU A 36 -11.50 2.71 -1.48
C GLU A 36 -10.26 3.49 -1.04
N TYR A 37 -10.43 4.75 -0.64
CA TYR A 37 -9.32 5.56 -0.15
C TYR A 37 -8.74 4.99 1.15
N LYS A 38 -9.59 4.61 2.11
CA LYS A 38 -9.12 4.00 3.38
C LYS A 38 -8.33 2.71 3.13
N LEU A 39 -8.75 1.93 2.14
CA LEU A 39 -8.07 0.71 1.74
C LEU A 39 -6.71 1.02 1.10
N LEU A 40 -6.64 2.02 0.23
CA LEU A 40 -5.39 2.52 -0.36
C LEU A 40 -4.44 3.06 0.71
N GLU A 41 -4.94 3.88 1.63
CA GLU A 41 -4.17 4.45 2.74
C GLU A 41 -3.51 3.36 3.58
N LEU A 42 -4.27 2.33 3.96
CA LEU A 42 -3.73 1.21 4.72
C LEU A 42 -2.66 0.44 3.94
N ALA A 43 -2.91 0.16 2.66
CA ALA A 43 -1.95 -0.54 1.81
C ALA A 43 -0.65 0.26 1.62
N ILE A 44 -0.75 1.57 1.39
CA ILE A 44 0.40 2.47 1.27
C ILE A 44 1.22 2.45 2.56
N ASN A 45 0.57 2.55 3.72
CA ASN A 45 1.27 2.51 5.01
C ASN A 45 2.04 1.20 5.22
N ILE A 46 1.44 0.05 4.89
CA ILE A 46 2.09 -1.26 4.99
C ILE A 46 3.33 -1.33 4.08
N VAL A 47 3.20 -0.88 2.83
CA VAL A 47 4.29 -0.89 1.86
C VAL A 47 5.43 0.00 2.33
N LEU A 48 5.14 1.25 2.69
CA LEU A 48 6.14 2.21 3.15
C LEU A 48 6.85 1.74 4.43
N ALA A 49 6.12 1.23 5.42
CA ALA A 49 6.71 0.67 6.64
C ALA A 49 7.69 -0.46 6.33
N SER A 50 7.33 -1.36 5.42
CA SER A 50 8.19 -2.48 5.04
C SER A 50 9.47 -2.03 4.32
N TYR A 51 9.40 -0.99 3.48
CA TYR A 51 10.60 -0.40 2.89
C TYR A 51 11.47 0.32 3.92
N LEU A 52 10.86 1.02 4.90
CA LEU A 52 11.59 1.66 5.99
C LEU A 52 12.32 0.65 6.88
N GLU A 53 11.67 -0.45 7.25
CA GLU A 53 12.32 -1.54 8.00
C GLU A 53 13.51 -2.11 7.22
N LYS A 54 13.32 -2.38 5.93
CA LYS A 54 14.41 -2.88 5.09
C LYS A 54 15.56 -1.88 5.00
N ALA A 55 15.26 -0.59 4.85
CA ALA A 55 16.30 0.46 4.83
C ALA A 55 17.05 0.53 6.16
N GLN A 56 16.35 0.39 7.29
CA GLN A 56 16.95 0.40 8.62
C GLN A 56 17.94 -0.75 8.81
N THR A 57 17.68 -1.93 8.24
CA THR A 57 18.63 -3.06 8.33
C THR A 57 19.96 -2.83 7.59
N HIS A 58 20.04 -1.80 6.75
CA HIS A 58 21.21 -1.46 5.96
C HIS A 58 21.93 -0.19 6.45
N LEU A 59 21.46 0.44 7.52
CA LEU A 59 22.04 1.61 8.19
C LEU A 59 22.67 1.21 9.53
#